data_AF-A0A395ULC0-F1
#
_entry.id   AF-A0A395ULC0-F1
#
_cell.length_a   1.000
_cell.length_b   1.000
_cell.length_c   1.000
_cell.angle_alpha   90.00
_cell.angle_beta   90.00
_cell.angle_gamma   90.00
#
_symmetry.space_group_name_H-M   'P 1'
#
loop_
_entity.id
_entity.type
_entity.pdbx_description
1 polymer ?
#
loop_
_entity_poly.entity_id
_entity_poly.type
_entity_poly.pdbx_seq_one_letter_code
_entity_poly.pdbx_strand_id
1 'polypeptide(L)' 'MKRIPAVMIFLLLVLYGKAENPPSDKDKAVACIKRWEGWHRGKMPYIGYGHRLLPHETLTENLSEAQA' A
#
# COMPACT_ATOMS: atom_id res chain seq x y z
N MET A 1 -26.70 37.39 15.60
CA MET A 1 -26.67 35.99 16.10
C MET A 1 -25.78 35.17 15.18
N LYS A 2 -24.72 34.59 15.74
CA LYS A 2 -23.50 34.08 15.07
C LYS A 2 -23.80 32.84 14.22
N ARG A 3 -23.75 32.94 12.88
CA ARG A 3 -23.92 31.81 11.95
C ARG A 3 -22.62 31.06 11.62
N ILE A 4 -21.68 31.01 12.57
CA ILE A 4 -20.37 30.37 12.38
C ILE A 4 -20.18 29.19 13.35
N PRO A 5 -20.79 28.01 13.09
CA PRO A 5 -20.26 26.79 13.71
C PRO A 5 -19.86 25.72 12.69
N ALA A 6 -20.75 25.32 11.78
CA ALA A 6 -20.55 24.08 11.03
C ALA A 6 -19.42 24.12 9.98
N VAL A 7 -19.33 25.20 9.18
CA VAL A 7 -18.32 25.31 8.10
C VAL A 7 -16.91 25.42 8.65
N MET A 8 -16.71 26.18 9.72
CA MET A 8 -15.41 26.30 10.37
C MET A 8 -14.99 25.02 11.09
N ILE A 9 -15.93 24.29 11.72
CA ILE A 9 -15.65 22.98 12.32
C ILE A 9 -15.30 21.95 11.24
N PHE A 10 -16.01 21.94 10.12
CA PHE A 10 -15.70 21.05 8.99
C PHE A 10 -14.35 21.38 8.36
N LEU A 11 -14.03 22.66 8.17
CA LEU A 11 -12.73 23.11 7.68
C LEU A 11 -11.60 22.69 8.64
N LEU A 12 -11.81 22.86 9.95
CA LEU A 12 -10.85 22.40 10.96
C LEU A 12 -10.68 20.88 10.93
N LEU A 13 -11.74 20.09 10.77
CA LEU A 13 -11.67 18.63 10.65
C LEU A 13 -10.94 18.17 9.38
N VAL A 14 -11.13 18.86 8.25
CA VAL A 14 -10.40 18.59 7.00
C VAL A 14 -8.91 18.92 7.18
N LEU A 15 -8.58 20.02 7.86
CA LEU A 15 -7.20 20.45 8.08
C LEU A 15 -6.47 19.67 9.18
N TYR A 16 -7.19 19.16 10.19
CA TYR A 16 -6.65 18.22 11.19
C TYR A 16 -6.55 16.79 10.65
N GLY A 17 -7.08 16.55 9.46
CA GLY A 17 -7.07 15.26 8.81
C GLY A 17 -5.66 14.84 8.40
N LYS A 18 -5.14 13.85 9.13
CA LYS A 18 -4.06 12.92 8.75
C LYS A 18 -2.64 13.48 8.84
N ALA A 19 -2.16 13.64 10.08
CA ALA A 19 -0.73 13.45 10.34
C ALA A 19 -0.45 11.94 10.30
N GLU A 20 0.03 11.45 9.16
CA GLU A 20 0.49 10.07 9.02
C GLU A 20 1.83 9.92 9.72
N ASN A 21 2.04 8.84 10.47
CA ASN A 21 3.36 8.55 11.02
C ASN A 21 4.34 8.36 9.84
N PRO A 22 5.63 8.75 10.00
CA PRO A 22 6.61 8.46 8.98
C PRO A 22 6.66 6.94 8.69
N PRO A 23 6.89 6.54 7.43
CA PRO A 23 6.93 5.13 7.06
C PRO A 23 8.01 4.40 7.85
N SER A 24 7.69 3.19 8.31
CA SER A 24 8.66 2.34 8.99
C SER A 24 9.77 1.91 8.03
N ASP A 25 10.89 1.43 8.56
CA ASP A 25 11.97 0.91 7.69
C ASP A 25 11.54 -0.31 6.89
N LYS A 26 10.56 -1.08 7.40
CA LYS A 26 9.91 -2.16 6.65
C LYS A 26 9.15 -1.60 5.44
N ASP A 27 8.38 -0.54 5.63
CA ASP A 27 7.62 0.09 4.53
C ASP A 27 8.55 0.66 3.46
N LYS A 28 9.68 1.24 3.88
CA LYS A 28 10.72 1.71 2.93
C LYS A 28 11.35 0.56 2.15
N ALA A 29 11.65 -0.55 2.82
CA ALA A 29 12.19 -1.74 2.16
C ALA A 29 11.20 -2.33 1.14
N VAL A 30 9.93 -2.45 1.53
CA VAL A 30 8.85 -2.87 0.63
C VAL A 30 8.75 -1.92 -0.56
N ALA A 31 8.71 -0.61 -0.35
CA ALA A 31 8.66 0.38 -1.43
C ALA A 31 9.85 0.29 -2.39
N CYS A 32 11.06 0.01 -1.86
CA CYS A 32 12.25 -0.21 -2.67
C CYS A 32 12.11 -1.45 -3.58
N ILE A 33 11.70 -2.60 -3.02
CA ILE A 33 11.47 -3.84 -3.77
C ILE A 33 10.41 -3.60 -4.85
N LYS A 34 9.27 -3.00 -4.49
CA LYS A 34 8.18 -2.69 -5.44
C LYS A 34 8.66 -1.85 -6.62
N ARG A 35 9.53 -0.88 -6.35
CA ARG A 35 10.07 0.04 -7.36
C ARG A 35 11.02 -0.65 -8.33
N TRP A 36 11.84 -1.58 -7.86
CA TRP A 36 12.92 -2.17 -8.67
C TRP A 36 12.55 -3.52 -9.29
N GLU A 37 11.81 -4.38 -8.59
CA GLU A 37 11.37 -5.69 -9.11
C GLU A 37 10.16 -5.57 -10.04
N GLY A 38 9.27 -4.61 -9.75
CA GLY A 38 7.99 -4.49 -10.44
C GLY A 38 7.04 -5.66 -10.15
N TRP A 39 5.81 -5.57 -10.69
CA TRP A 39 4.79 -6.60 -10.49
C TRP A 39 4.91 -7.73 -11.51
N HIS A 40 5.03 -8.96 -11.03
CA HIS A 40 5.15 -10.16 -11.85
C HIS A 40 3.79 -10.85 -11.98
N ARG A 41 3.25 -10.87 -13.21
CA ARG A 41 2.02 -11.58 -13.60
C ARG A 41 2.21 -12.19 -14.99
N GLY A 42 1.68 -13.38 -15.23
CA GLY A 42 1.65 -14.04 -16.54
C GLY A 42 2.93 -14.79 -16.95
N LYS A 43 4.02 -14.67 -16.18
CA LYS A 43 5.32 -15.32 -16.48
C LYS A 43 5.84 -16.06 -15.25
N MET A 44 5.51 -17.35 -15.16
CA MET A 44 6.10 -18.25 -14.16
C MET A 44 7.62 -18.31 -14.31
N PRO A 45 8.40 -18.48 -13.22
CA PRO A 45 7.98 -18.92 -11.87
C PRO A 45 7.77 -17.80 -10.85
N TYR A 46 7.93 -16.52 -11.20
CA TYR A 46 7.83 -15.43 -10.23
C TYR A 46 6.44 -14.79 -10.22
N ILE A 47 5.95 -14.44 -9.03
CA ILE A 47 4.66 -13.78 -8.79
C ILE A 47 4.84 -12.59 -7.83
N GLY A 48 3.94 -11.62 -7.87
CA GLY A 48 3.99 -10.46 -6.98
C GLY A 48 5.24 -9.62 -7.22
N TYR A 49 5.96 -9.21 -6.17
CA TYR A 49 7.20 -8.43 -6.29
C TYR A 49 8.47 -9.29 -6.16
N GLY A 50 8.50 -10.45 -6.83
CA GLY A 50 9.67 -11.32 -6.93
C GLY A 50 9.62 -12.63 -6.13
N HIS A 51 8.45 -13.07 -5.67
CA HIS A 51 8.31 -14.39 -5.02
C HIS A 51 8.46 -15.50 -6.04
N ARG A 52 9.45 -16.38 -5.87
CA ARG A 52 9.64 -17.54 -6.75
C ARG A 52 8.78 -18.71 -6.27
N LEU A 53 7.81 -19.11 -7.09
CA LEU A 53 6.98 -20.28 -6.82
C LEU A 53 7.83 -21.56 -6.70
N LEU A 54 7.59 -22.30 -5.63
CA LEU A 54 8.15 -23.64 -5.43
C LEU A 54 7.17 -24.72 -5.89
N PRO A 55 7.63 -25.92 -6.29
CA PRO A 55 6.77 -26.96 -6.86
C PRO A 55 5.61 -27.45 -5.96
N HIS A 56 5.66 -27.18 -4.66
CA HIS A 56 4.66 -27.60 -3.67
C HIS A 56 3.77 -26.44 -3.19
N GLU A 57 4.03 -25.21 -3.64
CA GLU A 57 3.19 -24.07 -3.29
C GLU A 57 1.91 -24.06 -4.14
N THR A 58 0.79 -23.71 -3.52
CA THR A 58 -0.51 -23.54 -4.18
C THR A 58 -0.83 -22.09 -4.51
N LEU A 59 0.14 -21.19 -4.32
CA LEU A 59 0.03 -19.78 -4.68
C LEU A 59 -0.10 -19.64 -6.20
N THR A 60 -0.89 -18.66 -6.63
CA THR A 60 -1.14 -18.39 -8.05
C THR A 60 -0.85 -16.94 -8.35
N GLU A 61 -0.66 -16.56 -9.61
CA GLU A 61 -0.41 -15.17 -10.01
C GLU A 61 -1.56 -14.18 -9.70
N ASN A 62 -2.72 -14.66 -9.24
CA ASN A 62 -3.89 -13.85 -8.90
C ASN A 62 -3.89 -13.41 -7.43
N LEU A 63 -2.74 -12.99 -6.90
CA LEU A 63 -2.62 -12.30 -5.61
C LEU A 63 -2.94 -10.81 -5.72
N SER A 64 -3.47 -10.24 -4.65
CA SER A 64 -3.55 -8.79 -4.46
C SER A 64 -2.20 -8.21 -4.04
N GLU A 65 -2.04 -6.90 -4.23
CA GLU A 65 -0.82 -6.18 -3.82
C GLU A 65 -0.54 -6.29 -2.31
N ALA A 66 -1.57 -6.47 -1.48
CA ALA A 66 -1.41 -6.62 -0.03
C ALA A 66 -0.99 -8.04 0.38
N GLN A 67 -1.21 -9.04 -0.49
CA GLN A 67 -0.77 -10.42 -0.27
C GLN A 67 0.66 -10.67 -0.76
N ALA A 68 1.18 -9.79 -1.62
CA ALA A 68 2.52 -9.84 -2.20
C ALA A 68 3.54 -9.03 -1.39
#